data_AF-A0AAV0YCS0-F1
#
_entry.id   AF-A0AAV0YCS0-F1
#
_cell.length_a   1.000
_cell.length_b   1.000
_cell.length_c   1.000
_cell.angle_alpha   90.00
_cell.angle_beta   90.00
_cell.angle_gamma   90.00
#
_symmetry.space_group_name_H-M   'P 1'
#
loop_
_entity.id
_entity.type
_entity.pdbx_description
1 polymer ?
#
loop_
_entity_poly.entity_id
_entity_poly.type
_entity_poly.pdbx_seq_one_letter_code
_entity_poly.pdbx_strand_id
1 'polypeptide(L)' 'MRVSLMTQVFSKSVSVGLNLYRERLVEELDDCKPTSKFVLHMNNLFDSLNRKYTGEGIKSNSPDIKVNLKFFF' A
#
# COMPACT_ATOMS: atom_id res chain seq x y z
N MET A 1 9.85 14.19 -13.77
CA MET A 1 8.90 13.52 -12.85
C MET A 1 9.64 13.14 -11.57
N ARG A 2 9.07 13.37 -10.37
CA ARG A 2 9.72 13.09 -9.07
C ARG A 2 9.06 11.88 -8.40
N VAL A 3 9.66 10.70 -8.57
CA VAL A 3 9.14 9.43 -7.98
C VAL A 3 9.12 9.50 -6.46
N SER A 4 10.08 10.21 -5.85
CA SER A 4 10.17 10.38 -4.40
C SER A 4 8.92 11.01 -3.77
N LEU A 5 8.25 11.91 -4.47
CA LEU A 5 6.98 12.51 -4.00
C LEU A 5 5.86 11.48 -3.97
N MET A 6 5.77 10.65 -5.01
CA MET A 6 4.74 9.61 -5.10
C MET A 6 4.92 8.54 -4.01
N THR A 7 6.17 8.15 -3.74
CA THR A 7 6.49 7.20 -2.67
C THR A 7 6.05 7.73 -1.29
N GLN A 8 6.17 9.04 -1.06
CA GLN A 8 5.70 9.66 0.20
C GLN A 8 4.17 9.64 0.31
N VAL A 9 3.47 10.01 -0.77
CA VAL A 9 2.00 10.00 -0.83
C VAL A 9 1.44 8.60 -0.59
N PHE A 10 2.08 7.56 -1.15
CA PHE A 10 1.65 6.17 -0.97
C PHE A 10 2.37 5.42 0.14
N SER A 11 2.93 6.11 1.11
CA SER A 11 3.67 5.45 2.20
C SER A 11 2.73 4.76 3.20
N LYS A 12 3.23 3.72 3.86
CA LYS A 12 2.53 3.04 4.97
C LYS A 12 2.09 4.01 6.07
N SER A 13 2.88 5.04 6.36
CA SER A 13 2.53 6.05 7.38
C SER A 13 1.30 6.88 7.00
N VAL A 14 1.07 7.15 5.71
CA VAL A 14 -0.17 7.82 5.25
C VAL A 14 -1.39 6.94 5.50
N SER A 15 -1.33 5.64 5.21
CA SER A 15 -2.42 4.70 5.54
C SER A 15 -2.72 4.66 7.04
N VAL A 16 -1.67 4.61 7.87
CA VAL A 16 -1.81 4.66 9.34
C VAL A 16 -2.42 5.99 9.79
N GLY A 17 -1.97 7.12 9.25
CA GLY A 17 -2.49 8.45 9.58
C GLY A 17 -3.97 8.60 9.23
N LEU A 18 -4.39 8.13 8.04
CA LEU A 18 -5.79 8.10 7.63
C LEU A 18 -6.65 7.31 8.62
N ASN A 19 -6.20 6.11 9.02
CA ASN A 19 -6.92 5.31 10.00
C ASN A 19 -7.00 5.98 11.37
N LEU A 20 -5.91 6.61 11.83
CA LEU A 20 -5.86 7.32 13.10
C LEU A 20 -6.85 8.48 13.15
N TYR A 21 -6.91 9.30 12.10
CA TYR A 21 -7.83 10.44 12.08
C TYR A 21 -9.29 10.01 11.96
N ARG A 22 -9.57 8.96 11.18
CA ARG A 22 -10.90 8.33 11.14
C ARG A 22 -11.32 7.82 12.53
N GLU A 23 -10.43 7.14 13.25
CA GLU A 23 -10.68 6.65 14.62
C GLU A 23 -10.88 7.79 15.64
N ARG A 24 -10.36 8.99 15.34
CA ARG A 24 -10.58 10.21 16.11
C ARG A 24 -11.81 11.01 15.67
N LEU A 25 -12.67 10.44 14.82
CA LEU A 25 -13.92 11.05 14.35
C LEU A 25 -13.72 12.40 13.63
N VAL A 26 -12.63 12.54 12.87
CA VAL A 26 -12.47 13.66 11.93
C VAL A 26 -13.46 13.46 10.78
N GLU A 27 -14.46 14.32 10.69
CA GLU A 27 -15.60 14.19 9.77
C GLU A 27 -15.14 14.07 8.31
N GLU A 28 -14.14 14.84 7.90
CA GLU A 28 -13.60 14.84 6.53
C GLU A 28 -12.88 13.54 6.15
N LEU A 29 -12.63 12.65 7.11
CA LEU A 29 -11.92 11.39 6.92
C LEU A 29 -12.71 10.17 7.38
N ASP A 30 -14.01 10.30 7.68
CA ASP A 30 -14.83 9.17 8.13
C ASP A 30 -14.90 8.03 7.09
N ASP A 31 -14.95 8.40 5.81
CA ASP A 31 -15.03 7.47 4.69
C ASP A 31 -13.65 7.05 4.12
N CYS A 32 -12.53 7.44 4.75
CA CYS A 32 -11.20 7.27 4.16
C CYS A 32 -10.68 5.83 4.14
N LYS A 33 -11.46 4.85 4.63
CA LYS A 33 -11.06 3.44 4.75
C LYS A 33 -10.64 2.80 3.42
N PRO A 34 -11.35 2.99 2.28
CA PRO A 34 -10.90 2.50 0.98
C PRO A 34 -9.59 3.13 0.54
N THR A 35 -9.43 4.45 0.75
CA THR A 35 -8.19 5.19 0.44
C THR A 35 -7.00 4.67 1.23
N SER A 36 -7.18 4.42 2.53
CA SER A 36 -6.15 3.82 3.38
C SER A 36 -5.73 2.43 2.88
N LYS A 37 -6.68 1.58 2.49
CA LYS A 37 -6.38 0.27 1.90
C LYS A 37 -5.64 0.39 0.57
N PHE A 38 -6.02 1.33 -0.28
CA PHE A 38 -5.36 1.58 -1.56
C PHE A 38 -3.92 2.06 -1.38
N VAL A 39 -3.71 3.05 -0.51
CA VAL A 39 -2.37 3.56 -0.15
C VAL A 39 -1.48 2.43 0.35
N LEU A 40 -1.99 1.59 1.26
CA LEU A 40 -1.24 0.45 1.79
C LEU A 40 -0.91 -0.59 0.69
N HIS A 41 -1.86 -0.86 -0.21
CA HIS A 41 -1.62 -1.75 -1.33
C HIS A 41 -0.53 -1.22 -2.26
N MET A 42 -0.56 0.08 -2.60
CA MET A 42 0.46 0.72 -3.43
C MET A 42 1.84 0.73 -2.76
N ASN A 43 1.91 0.97 -1.44
CA ASN A 43 3.15 0.85 -0.66
C ASN A 43 3.75 -0.55 -0.84
N ASN A 44 2.95 -1.58 -0.54
CA ASN A 44 3.42 -2.97 -0.57
C ASN A 44 3.80 -3.41 -1.99
N LEU A 45 3.07 -2.93 -3.00
CA LEU A 45 3.41 -3.14 -4.41
C LEU A 45 4.78 -2.57 -4.75
N PHE A 46 4.99 -1.29 -4.43
CA PHE A 46 6.25 -0.62 -4.69
C PHE A 46 7.41 -1.29 -3.94
N ASP A 47 7.24 -1.58 -2.66
CA ASP A 47 8.27 -2.22 -1.83
C ASP A 47 8.62 -3.62 -2.34
N SER A 48 7.63 -4.41 -2.77
CA SER A 48 7.85 -5.77 -3.30
C SER A 48 8.60 -5.77 -4.62
N LEU A 49 8.32 -4.79 -5.49
CA LEU A 49 8.99 -4.63 -6.78
C LEU A 49 10.37 -3.97 -6.65
N ASN A 50 10.58 -3.18 -5.60
CA ASN A 50 11.81 -2.40 -5.37
C ASN A 50 12.72 -3.02 -4.29
N ARG A 51 12.60 -4.32 -4.01
CA ARG A 51 13.51 -4.99 -3.08
C ARG A 51 14.93 -5.07 -3.63
N LYS A 52 15.91 -4.84 -2.77
CA LYS A 52 17.33 -4.75 -3.16
C LYS A 52 18.03 -6.09 -3.31
N TYR A 53 17.55 -7.14 -2.64
CA TYR A 53 18.19 -8.44 -2.63
C TYR A 53 17.41 -9.45 -3.46
N THR A 54 18.11 -10.22 -4.28
CA THR A 54 17.54 -11.25 -5.17
C THR A 54 16.80 -12.38 -4.44
N GLY A 55 17.05 -12.55 -3.14
CA GLY A 55 16.34 -13.46 -2.26
C GLY A 55 15.00 -12.93 -1.72
N GLU A 56 14.62 -11.70 -2.04
CA GLU A 56 13.42 -11.03 -1.56
C GLU A 56 12.58 -10.52 -2.75
N GLY A 57 11.25 -10.52 -2.65
CA GLY A 57 10.36 -9.95 -3.68
C GLY A 57 9.12 -10.80 -3.93
N ILE A 58 8.49 -10.65 -5.10
CA ILE A 58 7.33 -11.45 -5.50
C ILE A 58 7.74 -12.91 -5.68
N LYS A 59 7.38 -13.76 -4.72
CA LYS A 59 7.53 -15.22 -4.76
C LYS A 59 6.16 -15.89 -4.83
N SER A 60 6.11 -17.13 -5.33
CA SER A 60 4.92 -17.96 -5.16
C SER A 60 4.58 -18.08 -3.67
N ASN A 61 3.32 -17.83 -3.31
CA ASN A 61 2.85 -17.74 -1.92
C ASN A 61 3.55 -16.67 -1.04
N SER A 62 4.14 -15.63 -1.63
CA SER A 62 4.72 -14.54 -0.84
C SER A 62 3.64 -13.88 0.05
N PRO A 63 3.95 -13.58 1.32
CA PRO A 63 3.06 -12.80 2.19
C PRO A 63 2.95 -11.33 1.74
N ASP A 64 3.84 -10.88 0.85
CA ASP A 64 3.98 -9.47 0.50
C ASP A 64 2.87 -8.99 -0.45
N ILE A 65 2.54 -9.80 -1.47
CA ILE A 65 1.42 -9.56 -2.40
C ILE A 65 0.84 -10.90 -2.86
N LYS A 66 -0.43 -11.17 -2.50
CA LYS A 66 -1.20 -12.25 -3.11
C LYS A 66 -1.75 -11.81 -4.46
N VAL A 67 -1.15 -12.31 -5.54
CA VAL A 67 -1.71 -12.17 -6.89
C VAL A 67 -2.73 -13.30 -7.10
N ASN A 68 -4.01 -12.95 -7.22
CA ASN A 68 -5.04 -13.93 -7.58
C ASN A 68 -5.14 -14.04 -9.10
N LEU A 69 -4.42 -15.02 -9.69
CA LEU A 69 -4.34 -15.24 -11.14
C LEU A 69 -5.68 -15.67 -11.79
N LYS A 70 -6.75 -15.87 -11.01
CA LYS A 70 -8.08 -16.26 -11.53
C LYS A 70 -8.80 -15.20 -12.37
N PHE A 71 -8.25 -13.99 -12.50
CA PHE A 71 -8.80 -12.93 -13.35
C PHE A 71 -8.10 -12.81 -14.72
N PHE A 72 -7.12 -13.67 -15.01
CA PHE A 72 -6.32 -13.61 -16.25
C PHE A 72 -6.40 -14.85 -17.14
N PHE A 73 -7.26 -15.84 -16.82
CA PHE A 73 -7.56 -17.01 -17.66
C PHE A 73 -9.05 -17.28 -17.71
#